data_AF-R7ALU7-F1
#
_entry.id   AF-R7ALU7-F1
#
_cell.length_a   1.000
_cell.length_b   1.000
_cell.length_c   1.000
_cell.angle_alpha   90.00
_cell.angle_beta   90.00
_cell.angle_gamma   90.00
#
_symmetry.space_group_name_H-M   'P 1'
#
loop_
_entity.id
_entity.type
_entity.pdbx_description
1 polymer ?
#
loop_
_entity_poly.entity_id
_entity_poly.type
_entity_poly.pdbx_seq_one_letter_code
_entity_poly.pdbx_strand_id
1 'polypeptide(L)'
;MTVAQENVSRCTSGSLRFLKEMKRALGDDAHFVLDTKQAIRSKENIFDVVRALGSSIVHVHISDHGERGDCLQIGKGRFDIRRFLRLLRQEGADCSIMLELYRSNFSNLTDLVSNYNTLVHMIGSLEPAGR
;
A
#
# COMPACT_ATOMS: atom_id res chain seq x y z
N MET A 1 3.28 -21.68 4.24
CA MET A 1 3.19 -20.80 3.04
C MET A 1 1.96 -19.95 3.21
N THR A 2 2.07 -18.62 3.08
CA THR A 2 0.92 -17.70 3.18
C THR A 2 0.53 -17.26 1.77
N VAL A 3 -0.74 -17.34 1.43
CA VAL A 3 -1.30 -16.80 0.18
C VAL A 3 -2.07 -15.53 0.52
N ALA A 4 -1.81 -14.45 -0.20
CA ALA A 4 -2.45 -13.17 0.03
C ALA A 4 -3.08 -12.62 -1.26
N GLN A 5 -4.30 -12.10 -1.16
CA GLN A 5 -5.05 -11.54 -2.28
C GLN A 5 -4.66 -10.09 -2.53
N GLU A 6 -4.22 -9.77 -3.75
CA GLU A 6 -3.94 -8.39 -4.18
C GLU A 6 -5.20 -7.70 -4.72
N ASN A 7 -5.35 -6.39 -4.49
CA ASN A 7 -6.47 -5.54 -4.91
C ASN A 7 -6.42 -5.10 -6.40
N VAL A 8 -6.04 -5.99 -7.31
CA VAL A 8 -5.83 -5.69 -8.74
C VAL A 8 -7.10 -5.15 -9.42
N SER A 9 -7.02 -3.98 -10.04
CA SER A 9 -8.19 -3.23 -10.53
C SER A 9 -8.98 -3.91 -11.65
N ARG A 10 -8.34 -4.78 -12.43
CA ARG A 10 -8.98 -5.54 -13.51
C ARG A 10 -9.67 -6.82 -13.04
N CYS A 11 -9.57 -7.15 -11.76
CA CYS A 11 -10.12 -8.34 -11.14
C CYS A 11 -11.23 -7.96 -10.16
N THR A 12 -12.04 -8.93 -9.72
CA THR A 12 -13.07 -8.70 -8.69
C THR A 12 -12.46 -8.17 -7.38
N SER A 13 -11.21 -8.53 -7.09
CA SER A 13 -10.43 -8.03 -5.96
C SER A 13 -10.12 -6.54 -6.00
N GLY A 14 -10.31 -5.87 -7.14
CA GLY A 14 -10.25 -4.42 -7.24
C GLY A 14 -11.34 -3.71 -6.44
N SER A 15 -12.43 -4.40 -6.06
CA SER A 15 -13.54 -3.83 -5.29
C SER A 15 -13.36 -4.01 -3.77
N LEU A 16 -13.45 -2.91 -3.02
CA LEU A 16 -13.42 -2.95 -1.56
C LEU A 16 -14.57 -3.78 -0.98
N ARG A 17 -15.76 -3.72 -1.61
CA ARG A 17 -16.91 -4.54 -1.21
C ARG A 17 -16.54 -6.02 -1.25
N PHE A 18 -15.95 -6.48 -2.36
CA PHE A 18 -15.55 -7.88 -2.50
C PHE A 18 -14.48 -8.27 -1.47
N LEU A 19 -13.47 -7.42 -1.24
CA LEU A 19 -12.43 -7.71 -0.24
C LEU A 19 -13.02 -7.85 1.18
N LYS A 20 -14.03 -7.05 1.53
CA LYS A 20 -14.77 -7.19 2.79
C LYS A 20 -15.55 -8.50 2.88
N GLU A 21 -16.21 -8.89 1.80
CA GLU A 21 -16.95 -10.16 1.73
C GLU A 21 -15.98 -11.35 1.86
N MET A 22 -14.85 -11.31 1.17
CA MET A 22 -13.78 -12.30 1.27
C MET A 22 -13.22 -12.41 2.70
N LYS A 23 -12.88 -11.28 3.33
CA LYS A 23 -12.41 -11.25 4.72
C LYS A 23 -13.43 -11.86 5.68
N ARG A 24 -14.72 -11.54 5.51
CA ARG A 24 -15.79 -12.11 6.33
C ARG A 24 -15.91 -13.62 6.15
N ALA A 25 -15.79 -14.11 4.91
CA ALA A 25 -15.95 -15.52 4.59
C ALA A 25 -14.78 -16.38 5.07
N LEU A 26 -13.55 -15.86 4.98
CA LEU A 26 -12.32 -16.59 5.31
C LEU A 26 -11.84 -16.36 6.75
N GLY A 27 -12.29 -15.30 7.41
CA GLY A 27 -11.86 -14.98 8.77
C GLY A 27 -10.35 -14.76 8.86
N ASP A 28 -9.69 -15.50 9.76
CA ASP A 28 -8.25 -15.35 10.03
C ASP A 28 -7.35 -15.84 8.88
N ASP A 29 -7.89 -16.68 7.98
CA ASP A 29 -7.18 -17.13 6.77
C ASP A 29 -7.16 -16.07 5.66
N ALA A 30 -7.85 -14.93 5.85
CA ALA A 30 -7.86 -13.85 4.89
C ALA A 30 -6.60 -12.99 5.02
N HIS A 31 -5.71 -13.09 4.03
CA HIS A 31 -4.52 -12.24 3.93
C HIS A 31 -4.55 -11.41 2.65
N PHE A 32 -4.08 -10.16 2.72
CA PHE A 32 -4.15 -9.21 1.62
C PHE A 32 -2.81 -8.57 1.31
N VAL A 33 -2.56 -8.39 0.00
CA VAL A 33 -1.53 -7.48 -0.52
C VAL A 33 -2.24 -6.20 -0.95
N LEU A 34 -1.80 -5.07 -0.44
CA LEU A 34 -2.38 -3.77 -0.78
C LEU A 34 -1.46 -2.99 -1.73
N ASP A 35 -1.87 -2.83 -2.98
CA ASP A 35 -1.21 -2.01 -3.98
C ASP A 35 -1.90 -0.63 -4.07
N THR A 36 -1.14 0.44 -3.81
CA THR A 36 -1.64 1.81 -3.79
C THR A 36 -2.03 2.33 -5.16
N LYS A 37 -1.34 1.91 -6.23
CA LYS A 37 -1.71 2.23 -7.62
C LYS A 37 -3.04 1.56 -7.98
N GLN A 38 -3.23 0.30 -7.59
CA GLN A 38 -4.45 -0.44 -7.97
C GLN A 38 -5.69 0.17 -7.33
N ALA A 39 -5.61 0.68 -6.10
CA ALA A 39 -6.72 1.38 -5.47
C ALA A 39 -7.18 2.60 -6.30
N ILE A 40 -6.23 3.40 -6.80
CA ILE A 40 -6.54 4.54 -7.68
C ILE A 40 -7.20 4.08 -8.97
N ARG A 41 -6.68 3.03 -9.61
CA ARG A 41 -7.25 2.47 -10.85
C ARG A 41 -8.65 1.90 -10.65
N SER A 42 -8.92 1.33 -9.48
CA SER A 42 -10.24 0.84 -9.08
C SER A 42 -11.19 1.95 -8.61
N LYS A 43 -10.71 3.20 -8.50
CA LYS A 43 -11.44 4.33 -7.89
C LYS A 43 -11.86 4.07 -6.44
N GLU A 44 -11.12 3.21 -5.75
CA GLU A 44 -11.32 2.92 -4.33
C GLU A 44 -10.46 3.84 -3.49
N ASN A 45 -11.00 4.28 -2.35
CA ASN A 45 -10.23 5.07 -1.40
C ASN A 45 -9.35 4.14 -0.56
N ILE A 46 -8.03 4.26 -0.75
CA ILE A 46 -7.04 3.44 -0.05
C ILE A 46 -7.18 3.49 1.48
N PHE A 47 -7.59 4.62 2.06
CA PHE A 47 -7.78 4.73 3.51
C PHE A 47 -8.98 3.93 4.00
N ASP A 48 -10.03 3.80 3.18
CA ASP A 48 -11.19 2.97 3.51
C ASP A 48 -10.87 1.49 3.35
N VAL A 49 -10.01 1.13 2.38
CA VAL A 49 -9.46 -0.23 2.25
C VAL A 49 -8.67 -0.62 3.49
N VAL A 50 -7.76 0.25 3.97
CA VAL A 50 -6.97 -0.03 5.18
C VAL A 50 -7.86 -0.25 6.40
N ARG A 51 -8.86 0.61 6.64
CA ARG A 51 -9.79 0.42 7.79
C ARG A 51 -10.61 -0.85 7.69
N ALA A 52 -10.98 -1.28 6.49
CA ALA A 52 -11.78 -2.48 6.30
C ALA A 52 -10.96 -3.77 6.52
N LEU A 53 -9.73 -3.78 6.01
CA LEU A 53 -8.89 -4.98 6.01
C LEU A 53 -7.98 -5.06 7.24
N GLY A 54 -7.54 -3.93 7.79
CA GLY A 54 -6.77 -3.82 9.03
C GLY A 54 -5.60 -4.79 9.10
N SER A 55 -5.49 -5.53 10.21
CA SER A 55 -4.45 -6.53 10.46
C SER A 55 -4.36 -7.68 9.45
N SER A 56 -5.38 -7.87 8.60
CA SER A 56 -5.32 -8.85 7.50
C SER A 56 -4.43 -8.40 6.33
N ILE A 57 -3.99 -7.14 6.30
CA ILE A 57 -3.01 -6.65 5.33
C ILE A 57 -1.63 -7.11 5.80
N VAL A 58 -0.99 -7.98 5.02
CA VAL A 58 0.31 -8.59 5.36
C VAL A 58 1.45 -8.07 4.47
N HIS A 59 1.10 -7.45 3.34
CA HIS A 59 2.07 -6.85 2.43
C HIS A 59 1.49 -5.62 1.74
N VAL A 60 2.34 -4.65 1.41
CA VAL A 60 1.97 -3.43 0.72
C VAL A 60 2.92 -3.20 -0.45
N HIS A 61 2.38 -3.02 -1.65
CA HIS A 61 3.11 -2.43 -2.76
C HIS A 61 2.84 -0.94 -2.81
N ILE A 62 3.87 -0.13 -2.59
CA ILE A 62 3.75 1.32 -2.46
C ILE A 62 4.35 2.05 -3.65
N SER A 63 3.56 2.99 -4.14
CA SER A 63 3.96 4.05 -5.05
C SER A 63 3.14 5.30 -4.79
N ASP A 64 3.64 6.45 -5.22
CA ASP A 64 2.94 7.73 -5.15
C ASP A 64 2.00 7.90 -6.35
N HIS A 65 1.10 8.86 -6.29
CA HIS A 65 0.19 9.22 -7.37
C HIS A 65 -0.22 10.69 -7.28
N GLY A 66 -0.63 11.29 -8.40
CA GLY A 66 -1.11 12.67 -8.44
C GLY A 66 -1.52 13.09 -9.84
N GLU A 67 -1.49 14.40 -10.11
CA GLU A 67 -1.88 14.98 -11.41
C GLU A 67 -1.08 14.41 -12.60
N ARG A 68 0.14 13.92 -12.36
CA ARG A 68 1.02 13.32 -13.37
C ARG A 68 0.74 11.84 -13.65
N GLY A 69 -0.21 11.23 -12.94
CA GLY A 69 -0.57 9.83 -13.05
C GLY A 69 -0.33 9.02 -11.77
N ASP A 70 -0.34 7.70 -11.92
CA ASP A 70 -0.08 6.73 -10.85
C ASP A 70 1.34 6.15 -10.93
N CYS A 71 1.68 5.30 -9.96
CA CYS A 71 2.96 4.58 -9.91
C CYS A 71 4.19 5.51 -9.90
N LEU A 72 4.05 6.68 -9.29
CA LEU A 72 5.12 7.67 -9.24
C LEU A 72 6.10 7.35 -8.11
N GLN A 73 7.34 7.83 -8.27
CA GLN A 73 8.31 7.86 -7.18
C GLN A 73 7.74 8.58 -5.94
N ILE A 74 8.03 8.06 -4.75
CA ILE A 74 7.67 8.66 -3.46
C ILE A 74 8.06 10.14 -3.43
N GLY A 75 7.09 11.02 -3.17
CA GLY A 75 7.26 12.47 -3.12
C GLY A 75 7.12 13.19 -4.47
N LYS A 76 6.85 12.47 -5.56
CA LYS A 76 6.58 13.05 -6.89
C LYS A 76 5.09 13.20 -7.20
N GLY A 77 4.22 12.73 -6.31
CA GLY A 77 2.77 12.89 -6.40
C GLY A 77 2.21 13.80 -5.30
N ARG A 78 1.00 13.44 -4.85
CA ARG A 78 0.21 14.12 -3.81
C ARG A 78 -0.33 13.13 -2.79
N PHE A 79 0.05 11.85 -2.88
CA PHE A 79 -0.44 10.86 -1.94
C PHE A 79 0.13 11.14 -0.55
N ASP A 80 -0.74 11.23 0.46
CA ASP A 80 -0.35 11.39 1.86
C ASP A 80 0.15 10.05 2.43
N ILE A 81 1.36 9.67 2.00
CA ILE A 81 2.01 8.40 2.35
C ILE A 81 2.24 8.30 3.86
N ARG A 82 2.58 9.41 4.54
CA ARG A 82 2.79 9.41 5.99
C ARG A 82 1.49 9.08 6.73
N ARG A 83 0.37 9.66 6.32
CA ARG A 83 -0.94 9.31 6.87
C ARG A 83 -1.32 7.87 6.58
N PHE A 84 -1.04 7.39 5.38
CA PHE A 84 -1.31 6.00 5.00
C PHE A 84 -0.53 5.00 5.87
N LEU A 85 0.78 5.22 6.03
CA LEU A 85 1.63 4.39 6.89
C LEU A 85 1.19 4.42 8.36
N ARG A 86 0.81 5.59 8.89
CA ARG A 86 0.23 5.68 10.25
C ARG A 86 -1.06 4.90 10.37
N LEU A 87 -1.94 4.98 9.37
CA LEU A 87 -3.22 4.29 9.41
C LEU A 87 -3.02 2.77 9.40
N LEU A 88 -2.12 2.24 8.57
CA LEU A 88 -1.78 0.81 8.59
C LEU A 88 -1.43 0.33 10.00
N ARG A 89 -0.55 1.06 10.69
CA ARG A 89 -0.17 0.74 12.06
C ARG A 89 -1.33 0.90 13.05
N GLN A 90 -2.14 1.95 12.92
CA GLN A 90 -3.32 2.17 13.77
C GLN A 90 -4.36 1.04 13.66
N GLU A 91 -4.53 0.49 12.47
CA GLU A 91 -5.42 -0.64 12.20
C GLU A 91 -4.77 -2.02 12.47
N GLY A 92 -3.56 -2.02 13.05
CA GLY A 92 -2.87 -3.23 13.51
C GLY A 92 -2.23 -4.07 12.40
N ALA A 93 -1.93 -3.49 11.24
CA ALA A 93 -1.21 -4.18 10.17
C ALA A 93 0.28 -4.32 10.52
N ASP A 94 0.71 -5.56 10.80
CA ASP A 94 2.11 -5.96 10.83
C ASP A 94 2.48 -6.49 9.44
N CYS A 95 2.94 -5.59 8.57
CA CYS A 95 3.11 -5.87 7.15
C CYS A 95 4.48 -5.40 6.64
N SER A 96 4.96 -6.10 5.61
CA SER A 96 6.11 -5.64 4.85
C SER A 96 5.68 -4.65 3.76
N ILE A 97 6.56 -3.72 3.41
CA ILE A 97 6.29 -2.68 2.42
C ILE A 97 7.35 -2.76 1.32
N MET A 98 6.89 -2.86 0.08
CA MET A 98 7.72 -2.94 -1.12
C MET A 98 7.47 -1.72 -2.01
N LEU A 99 8.55 -1.06 -2.44
CA LEU A 99 8.47 -0.03 -3.47
C LEU A 99 8.19 -0.68 -4.83
N GLU A 100 7.06 -0.35 -5.46
CA GLU A 100 6.69 -0.83 -6.80
C GLU A 100 6.70 0.35 -7.79
N LEU A 101 7.59 0.30 -8.78
CA LEU A 101 7.68 1.33 -9.82
C LEU A 101 7.81 0.70 -11.21
N TYR A 102 7.12 1.29 -12.18
CA TYR A 102 7.37 0.97 -13.59
C TYR A 102 8.71 1.51 -14.06
N ARG A 103 9.35 0.80 -15.00
CA ARG A 103 10.64 1.20 -15.59
C ARG A 103 10.62 2.62 -16.16
N SER A 104 9.48 3.07 -16.69
CA SER A 104 9.29 4.42 -17.24
C SER A 104 9.27 5.52 -16.18
N ASN A 105 9.06 5.16 -14.91
CA ASN A 105 8.84 6.13 -13.82
C ASN A 105 10.09 6.39 -12.98
N PHE A 106 11.24 5.82 -13.37
CA PHE A 106 12.55 6.14 -12.83
C PHE A 106 13.64 6.03 -13.93
N SER A 107 14.70 6.82 -13.80
CA SER A 107 15.73 6.93 -14.83
C SER A 107 16.83 5.89 -14.62
N ASN A 108 17.34 5.80 -13.39
CA ASN A 108 18.53 5.02 -13.04
C ASN A 108 18.41 4.39 -11.64
N LEU A 109 19.43 3.62 -11.23
CA LEU A 109 19.48 2.97 -9.92
C LEU A 109 19.46 3.97 -8.76
N THR A 110 20.09 5.13 -8.92
CA THR A 110 20.12 6.18 -7.90
C THR A 110 18.73 6.67 -7.54
N ASP A 111 17.83 6.78 -8.53
CA ASP A 111 16.42 7.11 -8.28
C ASP A 111 15.77 6.07 -7.36
N LEU A 112 15.97 4.77 -7.64
CA LEU A 112 15.42 3.68 -6.82
C LEU A 112 15.97 3.70 -5.38
N VAL A 113 17.29 3.86 -5.22
CA VAL A 113 17.94 3.92 -3.90
C VAL A 113 17.44 5.13 -3.10
N SER A 114 17.33 6.30 -3.73
CA SER A 114 16.81 7.51 -3.09
C SER A 114 15.35 7.33 -2.65
N ASN A 115 14.53 6.68 -3.48
CA ASN A 115 13.13 6.42 -3.18
C ASN A 115 12.95 5.41 -2.04
N TYR A 116 13.76 4.34 -2.05
CA TYR A 116 13.86 3.40 -0.94
C TYR A 116 14.26 4.10 0.37
N ASN A 117 15.34 4.90 0.36
CA ASN A 117 15.80 5.62 1.54
C ASN A 117 14.74 6.59 2.08
N THR A 118 14.03 7.27 1.18
CA THR A 118 12.91 8.15 1.55
C THR A 118 11.82 7.38 2.28
N LEU A 119 11.44 6.20 1.77
CA LEU A 119 10.45 5.33 2.41
C LEU A 119 10.92 4.81 3.78
N VAL A 120 12.17 4.36 3.89
CA VAL A 120 12.77 3.93 5.17
C VAL A 120 12.76 5.05 6.19
N HIS A 121 13.16 6.28 5.81
CA HIS A 121 13.11 7.44 6.70
C HIS A 121 11.68 7.78 7.12
N MET A 122 10.70 7.70 6.21
CA MET A 122 9.30 7.90 6.56
C MET A 122 8.85 6.88 7.62
N ILE A 123 9.10 5.58 7.41
CA ILE A 123 8.73 4.52 8.35
C ILE A 123 9.44 4.72 9.70
N GLY A 124 10.75 4.94 9.70
CA GLY A 124 11.53 5.15 10.93
C GLY A 124 11.09 6.38 11.73
N SER A 125 10.59 7.43 11.06
CA SER A 125 10.05 8.61 11.74
C SER A 125 8.66 8.42 12.36
N LEU A 126 7.98 7.31 12.06
CA LEU A 126 6.69 6.97 12.67
C LEU A 126 6.85 6.13 13.94
N GLU A 127 7.98 5.45 14.10
CA GLU A 127 8.31 4.73 15.32
C GLU A 127 8.46 5.72 16.48
N PRO A 128 7.84 5.47 17.65
CA PRO A 128 8.14 6.26 18.83
C PRO A 128 9.64 6.16 19.10
N ALA A 129 10.30 7.26 19.45
CA ALA A 129 11.62 7.19 20.03
C ALA A 129 11.54 6.23 21.23
N GLY A 130 12.31 5.12 21.16
CA GLY A 130 12.43 4.01 22.11
C GLY A 130 11.49 3.96 23.31
N ARG A 131 10.75 2.85 23.44
CA ARG A 131 10.35 2.37 24.78
C ARG A 131 11.56 1.77 25.49
#